data_AF-A0A8U0R5I5-F1
#
_entry.id   AF-A0A8U0R5I5-F1
#
_cell.length_a   1.000
_cell.length_b   1.000
_cell.length_c   1.000
_cell.angle_alpha   90.00
_cell.angle_beta   90.00
_cell.angle_gamma   90.00
#
_symmetry.space_group_name_H-M   'P 1'
#
loop_
_entity.id
_entity.type
_entity.pdbx_description
1 polymer ?
#
loop_
_entity_poly.entity_id
_entity_poly.type
_entity_poly.pdbx_seq_one_letter_code
_entity_poly.pdbx_strand_id
1 'polypeptide(L)'
;MNPTQTALRTKLEKLECHFTWGLEVSRYKLLSIRDHLEDIGSDESYPWLGQKYNLWAYVHHTLGSTSMALQCLSNKAEVAFHQNNPLDTMGPWLLVHYGNLAWVHYHLDNQAESQAYVTKVAALLRDYPSPSQGELHPEVCAEKAWTLMKCGQDKRQKAIEYFQMAIRMEPGRKEWQSSHVLALDSVIFSKRQESEFLEKLRLAKEHDPDNLYVASVYLLRLGRSGQAIFFT
;
A
#
# COMPACT_ATOMS: atom_id res chain seq x y z
N MET A 1 -5.86 8.90 30.98
CA MET A 1 -6.20 7.59 30.40
C MET A 1 -6.15 6.55 31.51
N ASN A 2 -7.09 5.62 31.55
CA ASN A 2 -7.09 4.50 32.50
C ASN A 2 -5.90 3.54 32.18
N PRO A 3 -5.30 2.84 33.17
CA PRO A 3 -4.32 1.76 32.95
C PRO A 3 -4.60 0.82 31.78
N THR A 4 -5.85 0.36 31.60
CA THR A 4 -6.24 -0.54 30.50
C THR A 4 -6.10 0.12 29.13
N GLN A 5 -6.51 1.39 29.03
CA GLN A 5 -6.40 2.19 27.81
C GLN A 5 -4.92 2.45 27.46
N THR A 6 -4.09 2.65 28.49
CA THR A 6 -2.64 2.83 28.33
C THR A 6 -1.98 1.55 27.81
N ALA A 7 -2.34 0.39 28.37
CA ALA A 7 -1.82 -0.91 27.91
C ALA A 7 -2.24 -1.24 26.47
N LEU A 8 -3.49 -0.93 26.09
CA LEU A 8 -3.97 -1.11 24.72
C LEU A 8 -3.21 -0.20 23.74
N ARG A 9 -3.02 1.07 24.09
CA ARG A 9 -2.23 2.01 23.28
C ARG A 9 -0.80 1.50 23.02
N THR A 10 -0.11 0.97 24.04
CA THR A 10 1.23 0.39 23.85
C THR A 10 1.23 -0.78 22.85
N LYS A 11 0.15 -1.56 22.75
CA LYS A 11 0.02 -2.61 21.74
C LYS A 11 -0.21 -2.01 20.35
N LEU A 12 -1.08 -1.00 20.25
CA LEU A 12 -1.40 -0.32 18.99
C LEU A 12 -0.16 0.35 18.36
N GLU A 13 0.70 0.96 19.18
CA GLU A 13 1.95 1.60 18.74
C GLU A 13 2.97 0.60 18.15
N LYS A 14 2.79 -0.71 18.36
CA LYS A 14 3.64 -1.77 17.79
C LYS A 14 3.10 -2.38 16.50
N LEU A 15 1.87 -2.04 16.11
CA LEU A 15 1.29 -2.56 14.87
C LEU A 15 1.97 -1.90 13.67
N GLU A 16 2.10 -2.62 12.56
CA GLU A 16 2.57 -2.03 11.30
C GLU A 16 1.38 -1.63 10.44
N CYS A 17 0.97 -0.37 10.55
CA CYS A 17 -0.11 0.19 9.76
C CYS A 17 0.08 1.70 9.55
N HIS A 18 -0.86 2.34 8.84
CA HIS A 18 -0.72 3.74 8.44
C HIS A 18 -0.56 4.71 9.62
N PHE A 19 -1.15 4.37 10.76
CA PHE A 19 -1.11 5.16 11.99
C PHE A 19 0.26 5.14 12.69
N THR A 20 1.09 4.12 12.43
CA THR A 20 2.40 3.94 13.07
C THR A 20 3.58 4.17 12.12
N TRP A 21 3.32 4.29 10.81
CA TRP A 21 4.38 4.48 9.80
C TRP A 21 5.03 5.86 9.77
N GLY A 22 4.57 6.82 10.57
CA GLY A 22 5.17 8.16 10.62
C GLY A 22 5.18 8.83 9.24
N LEU A 23 4.05 8.80 8.53
CA LEU A 23 3.99 9.24 7.14
C LEU A 23 4.31 10.74 6.96
N GLU A 24 4.14 11.56 8.00
CA GLU A 24 4.51 12.99 8.05
C GLU A 24 4.07 13.77 6.80
N VAL A 25 2.76 13.77 6.55
CA VAL A 25 2.16 14.38 5.35
C VAL A 25 1.44 15.68 5.72
N SER A 26 1.71 16.77 4.99
CA SER A 26 1.02 18.04 5.20
C SER A 26 -0.48 17.93 4.89
N ARG A 27 -1.31 18.78 5.51
CA ARG A 27 -2.77 18.80 5.25
C ARG A 27 -3.11 18.98 3.76
N TYR A 28 -2.40 19.87 3.07
CA TYR A 28 -2.57 20.07 1.62
C TYR A 28 -2.29 18.77 0.85
N LYS A 29 -1.18 18.10 1.16
CA LYS A 29 -0.81 16.85 0.49
C LYS A 29 -1.80 15.72 0.82
N LEU A 30 -2.34 15.66 2.04
CA LEU A 30 -3.42 14.72 2.40
C LEU A 30 -4.68 14.93 1.56
N LEU A 31 -5.10 16.18 1.33
CA LEU A 31 -6.23 16.49 0.44
C LEU A 31 -5.95 16.02 -0.99
N SER A 32 -4.76 16.30 -1.52
CA SER A 32 -4.35 15.82 -2.85
C SER A 32 -4.33 14.29 -2.94
N ILE A 33 -3.89 13.59 -1.90
CA ILE A 33 -3.94 12.12 -1.85
C ILE A 33 -5.39 11.64 -1.83
N ARG A 34 -6.26 12.24 -1.00
CA ARG A 34 -7.68 11.87 -0.92
C ARG A 34 -8.34 11.92 -2.29
N ASP A 35 -8.17 13.04 -2.99
CA ASP A 35 -8.81 13.27 -4.30
C ASP A 35 -8.22 12.32 -5.35
N HIS A 36 -6.90 12.10 -5.34
CA HIS A 36 -6.27 11.13 -6.24
C HIS A 36 -6.74 9.68 -6.00
N LEU A 37 -6.97 9.27 -4.75
CA LEU A 37 -7.48 7.93 -4.42
C LEU A 37 -8.94 7.74 -4.84
N GLU A 38 -9.71 8.83 -4.88
CA GLU A 38 -11.06 8.85 -5.42
C GLU A 38 -11.03 8.70 -6.95
N ASP A 39 -10.15 9.43 -7.63
CA ASP A 39 -9.98 9.39 -9.10
C ASP A 39 -9.51 8.02 -9.63
N ILE A 40 -8.76 7.24 -8.84
CA ILE A 40 -8.41 5.85 -9.20
C ILE A 40 -9.66 4.98 -9.42
N GLY A 41 -10.81 5.38 -8.86
CA GLY A 41 -12.07 4.68 -9.04
C GLY A 41 -12.12 3.35 -8.28
N SER A 42 -13.17 2.56 -8.53
CA SER A 42 -13.46 1.32 -7.81
C SER A 42 -13.39 0.09 -8.72
N ASP A 43 -12.51 0.12 -9.72
CA ASP A 43 -12.29 -1.02 -10.61
C ASP A 43 -11.78 -2.22 -9.80
N GLU A 44 -12.55 -3.30 -9.80
CA GLU A 44 -12.26 -4.53 -9.05
C GLU A 44 -11.04 -5.27 -9.60
N SER A 45 -10.63 -5.00 -10.84
CA SER A 45 -9.38 -5.54 -11.40
C SER A 45 -8.13 -4.85 -10.83
N TYR A 46 -8.28 -3.74 -10.07
CA TYR A 46 -7.15 -3.01 -9.53
C TYR A 46 -6.47 -3.79 -8.38
N PRO A 47 -5.21 -4.26 -8.52
CA PRO A 47 -4.58 -5.16 -7.56
C PRO A 47 -4.42 -4.55 -6.16
N TRP A 48 -4.30 -3.22 -6.09
CA TRP A 48 -4.09 -2.47 -4.85
C TRP A 48 -5.38 -1.91 -4.26
N LEU A 49 -6.56 -2.39 -4.67
CA LEU A 49 -7.84 -1.79 -4.27
C LEU A 49 -8.07 -1.81 -2.76
N GLY A 50 -7.72 -2.91 -2.08
CA GLY A 50 -7.81 -3.00 -0.62
C GLY A 50 -6.89 -2.00 0.09
N GLN A 51 -5.63 -1.94 -0.34
CA GLN A 51 -4.60 -1.02 0.18
C GLN A 51 -4.96 0.45 -0.10
N LYS A 52 -5.56 0.73 -1.26
CA LYS A 52 -6.11 2.04 -1.60
C LYS A 52 -7.14 2.48 -0.55
N TYR A 53 -8.06 1.60 -0.19
CA TYR A 53 -9.08 1.91 0.83
C TYR A 53 -8.50 1.99 2.24
N ASN A 54 -7.47 1.21 2.57
CA ASN A 54 -6.73 1.36 3.83
C ASN A 54 -6.10 2.77 3.94
N LEU A 55 -5.39 3.22 2.90
CA LEU A 55 -4.79 4.56 2.88
C LEU A 55 -5.87 5.65 2.91
N TRP A 56 -6.96 5.48 2.15
CA TRP A 56 -8.04 6.46 2.11
C TRP A 56 -8.70 6.63 3.48
N ALA A 57 -8.90 5.53 4.22
CA ALA A 57 -9.40 5.58 5.58
C ALA A 57 -8.46 6.37 6.51
N TYR A 58 -7.15 6.11 6.45
CA TYR A 58 -6.16 6.88 7.21
C TYR A 58 -6.21 8.37 6.88
N VAL A 59 -6.31 8.73 5.59
CA VAL A 59 -6.40 10.12 5.13
C VAL A 59 -7.67 10.79 5.65
N HIS A 60 -8.83 10.12 5.55
CA HIS A 60 -10.09 10.63 6.09
C HIS A 60 -10.03 10.85 7.60
N HIS A 61 -9.49 9.88 8.36
CA HIS A 61 -9.29 10.04 9.79
C HIS A 61 -8.40 11.24 10.11
N THR A 62 -7.24 11.34 9.47
CA THR A 62 -6.25 12.41 9.70
C THR A 62 -6.81 13.79 9.33
N LEU A 63 -7.74 13.86 8.36
CA LEU A 63 -8.44 15.09 7.99
C LEU A 63 -9.61 15.45 8.93
N GLY A 64 -9.93 14.60 9.90
CA GLY A 64 -10.93 14.84 10.94
C GLY A 64 -12.22 14.03 10.81
N SER A 65 -12.25 12.99 9.96
CA SER A 65 -13.45 12.20 9.68
C SER A 65 -13.25 10.72 10.00
N THR A 66 -13.29 10.38 11.29
CA THR A 66 -13.14 8.98 11.76
C THR A 66 -14.30 8.07 11.35
N SER A 67 -15.52 8.60 11.22
CA SER A 67 -16.68 7.82 10.75
C SER A 67 -16.51 7.38 9.29
N MET A 68 -16.05 8.28 8.42
CA MET A 68 -15.72 7.95 7.03
C MET A 68 -14.57 6.94 6.98
N ALA A 69 -13.55 7.09 7.83
CA ALA A 69 -12.46 6.13 7.93
C ALA A 69 -12.97 4.72 8.26
N LEU A 70 -13.86 4.58 9.24
CA LEU A 70 -14.47 3.30 9.59
C LEU A 70 -15.27 2.73 8.42
N GLN A 71 -16.11 3.53 7.77
CA GLN A 71 -16.90 3.09 6.62
C GLN A 71 -16.00 2.61 5.46
N CYS A 72 -14.91 3.32 5.18
CA CYS A 72 -13.94 2.91 4.17
C CYS A 72 -13.33 1.54 4.50
N LEU A 73 -12.96 1.30 5.76
CA LEU A 73 -12.37 0.02 6.17
C LEU A 73 -13.41 -1.11 6.12
N SER A 74 -14.53 -0.96 6.82
CA SER A 74 -15.52 -2.04 6.98
C SER A 74 -16.31 -2.37 5.71
N ASN A 75 -16.52 -1.40 4.81
CA ASN A 75 -17.38 -1.64 3.64
C ASN A 75 -16.59 -1.75 2.33
N LYS A 76 -15.53 -0.96 2.16
CA LYS A 76 -14.80 -0.89 0.88
C LYS A 76 -13.54 -1.75 0.90
N ALA A 77 -12.69 -1.58 1.91
CA ALA A 77 -11.44 -2.35 2.01
C ALA A 77 -11.72 -3.84 2.21
N GLU A 78 -12.62 -4.20 3.14
CA GLU A 78 -12.95 -5.59 3.42
C GLU A 78 -13.50 -6.32 2.18
N VAL A 79 -14.41 -5.70 1.42
CA VAL A 79 -14.93 -6.26 0.16
C VAL A 79 -13.81 -6.44 -0.87
N ALA A 80 -12.96 -5.42 -1.07
CA ALA A 80 -11.86 -5.50 -2.02
C ALA A 80 -10.85 -6.61 -1.69
N PHE A 81 -10.52 -6.80 -0.39
CA PHE A 81 -9.61 -7.88 0.02
C PHE A 81 -10.21 -9.27 -0.19
N HIS A 82 -11.51 -9.45 0.05
CA HIS A 82 -12.20 -10.72 -0.21
C HIS A 82 -12.34 -11.00 -1.70
N GLN A 83 -12.61 -9.98 -2.54
CA GLN A 83 -12.70 -10.15 -3.98
C GLN A 83 -11.37 -10.58 -4.61
N ASN A 84 -10.26 -10.02 -4.13
CA ASN A 84 -8.92 -10.39 -4.61
C ASN A 84 -8.49 -11.79 -4.14
N ASN A 85 -9.11 -12.33 -3.09
CA ASN A 85 -8.77 -13.62 -2.49
C ASN A 85 -10.05 -14.43 -2.18
N PRO A 86 -10.85 -14.81 -3.19
CA PRO A 86 -12.20 -15.34 -2.96
C PRO A 86 -12.22 -16.72 -2.29
N LEU A 87 -11.10 -17.46 -2.33
CA LEU A 87 -10.96 -18.78 -1.73
C LEU A 87 -10.50 -18.73 -0.27
N ASP A 88 -9.92 -17.60 0.16
CA ASP A 88 -9.31 -17.45 1.48
C ASP A 88 -9.93 -16.26 2.22
N THR A 89 -10.63 -16.54 3.31
CA THR A 89 -11.27 -15.50 4.14
C THR A 89 -10.28 -14.75 5.02
N MET A 90 -9.08 -15.32 5.24
CA MET A 90 -8.02 -14.75 6.06
C MET A 90 -6.67 -14.96 5.38
N GLY A 91 -5.79 -13.97 5.49
CA GLY A 91 -4.43 -14.05 4.99
C GLY A 91 -3.60 -12.85 5.39
N PRO A 92 -2.29 -12.89 5.13
CA PRO A 92 -1.37 -11.84 5.57
C PRO A 92 -1.61 -10.48 4.89
N TRP A 93 -2.30 -10.42 3.76
CA TRP A 93 -2.71 -9.18 3.11
C TRP A 93 -3.67 -8.33 3.96
N LEU A 94 -4.26 -8.89 5.02
CA LEU A 94 -5.12 -8.18 5.97
C LEU A 94 -4.37 -7.56 7.17
N LEU A 95 -3.05 -7.75 7.28
CA LEU A 95 -2.27 -7.28 8.43
C LEU A 95 -2.41 -5.77 8.66
N VAL A 96 -2.16 -4.96 7.63
CA VAL A 96 -2.28 -3.50 7.70
C VAL A 96 -3.73 -3.07 7.89
N HIS A 97 -4.66 -3.78 7.24
CA HIS A 97 -6.10 -3.51 7.32
C HIS A 97 -6.62 -3.62 8.76
N TYR A 98 -6.33 -4.73 9.44
CA TYR A 98 -6.72 -4.90 10.84
C TYR A 98 -5.94 -3.99 11.78
N GLY A 99 -4.69 -3.64 11.46
CA GLY A 99 -3.96 -2.60 12.17
C GLY A 99 -4.67 -1.25 12.12
N ASN A 100 -5.17 -0.85 10.95
CA ASN A 100 -5.93 0.38 10.78
C ASN A 100 -7.28 0.33 11.52
N LEU A 101 -8.03 -0.78 11.44
CA LEU A 101 -9.28 -0.96 12.18
C LEU A 101 -9.05 -0.86 13.69
N ALA A 102 -7.98 -1.48 14.21
CA ALA A 102 -7.63 -1.39 15.62
C ALA A 102 -7.45 0.06 16.09
N TRP A 103 -6.76 0.89 15.31
CA TRP A 103 -6.56 2.31 15.59
C TRP A 103 -7.85 3.13 15.45
N VAL A 104 -8.64 2.91 14.40
CA VAL A 104 -9.91 3.63 14.19
C VAL A 104 -10.89 3.35 15.33
N HIS A 105 -11.05 2.09 15.75
CA HIS A 105 -11.90 1.74 16.89
C HIS A 105 -11.38 2.32 18.21
N TYR A 106 -10.07 2.39 18.40
CA TYR A 106 -9.47 3.06 19.55
C TYR A 106 -9.82 4.56 19.60
N HIS A 107 -9.76 5.25 18.46
CA HIS A 107 -10.15 6.66 18.35
C HIS A 107 -11.65 6.93 18.49
N LEU A 108 -12.48 5.89 18.37
CA LEU A 108 -13.93 5.93 18.63
C LEU A 108 -14.28 5.50 20.07
N ASP A 109 -13.29 5.39 20.96
CA ASP A 109 -13.41 4.88 22.33
C ASP A 109 -13.99 3.45 22.44
N ASN A 110 -13.98 2.69 21.35
CA ASN A 110 -14.41 1.29 21.32
C ASN A 110 -13.22 0.36 21.61
N GLN A 111 -12.87 0.25 22.90
CA GLN A 111 -11.73 -0.56 23.35
C GLN A 111 -11.89 -2.05 23.07
N ALA A 112 -13.11 -2.58 23.11
CA ALA A 112 -13.39 -4.00 22.88
C ALA A 112 -13.05 -4.39 21.43
N GLU A 113 -13.57 -3.65 20.44
CA GLU A 113 -13.27 -3.88 19.03
C GLU A 113 -11.79 -3.63 18.72
N SER A 114 -11.21 -2.55 19.25
CA SER A 114 -9.78 -2.27 19.07
C SER A 114 -8.91 -3.44 19.56
N GLN A 115 -9.20 -3.99 20.74
CA GLN A 115 -8.48 -5.15 21.26
C GLN A 115 -8.75 -6.43 20.45
N ALA A 116 -9.96 -6.61 19.90
CA ALA A 116 -10.27 -7.73 19.02
C ALA A 116 -9.41 -7.70 17.75
N TYR A 117 -9.26 -6.53 17.11
CA TYR A 117 -8.39 -6.39 15.93
C TYR A 117 -6.90 -6.55 16.24
N VAL A 118 -6.42 -6.08 17.39
CA VAL A 118 -5.05 -6.37 17.87
C VAL A 118 -4.83 -7.89 17.95
N THR A 119 -5.80 -8.63 18.48
CA THR A 119 -5.72 -10.10 18.56
C THR A 119 -5.74 -10.74 17.17
N LYS A 120 -6.54 -10.22 16.23
CA LYS A 120 -6.54 -10.70 14.83
C LYS A 120 -5.19 -10.50 14.15
N VAL A 121 -4.55 -9.33 14.32
CA VAL A 121 -3.20 -9.09 13.78
C VAL A 121 -2.19 -10.07 14.38
N ALA A 122 -2.23 -10.29 15.69
CA ALA A 122 -1.34 -11.25 16.36
C ALA A 122 -1.56 -12.70 15.87
N ALA A 123 -2.81 -13.09 15.59
CA ALA A 123 -3.12 -14.39 15.00
C ALA A 123 -2.56 -14.52 13.58
N LEU A 124 -2.77 -13.53 12.72
CA LEU A 124 -2.22 -13.52 11.35
C LEU A 124 -0.69 -13.63 11.35
N LEU A 125 0.01 -12.89 12.21
CA LEU A 125 1.48 -12.97 12.29
C LEU A 125 2.00 -14.34 12.79
N ARG A 126 1.20 -15.04 13.59
CA ARG A 126 1.53 -16.40 14.06
C ARG A 126 1.27 -17.43 12.94
N ASP A 127 0.16 -17.29 12.24
CA ASP A 127 -0.29 -18.27 11.24
C ASP A 127 0.46 -18.07 9.90
N TYR A 128 0.89 -16.83 9.61
CA TYR A 128 1.66 -16.43 8.44
C TYR A 128 2.90 -15.61 8.88
N PRO A 129 3.93 -16.27 9.43
CA PRO A 129 5.14 -15.59 9.85
C PRO A 129 5.90 -15.04 8.63
N SER A 130 6.67 -13.96 8.85
CA SER A 130 7.55 -13.43 7.80
C SER A 130 8.55 -14.51 7.34
N PRO A 131 8.77 -14.68 6.02
CA PRO A 131 9.76 -15.62 5.50
C PRO A 131 11.19 -15.35 5.98
N SER A 132 11.50 -14.09 6.33
CA SER A 132 12.81 -13.67 6.83
C SER A 132 12.72 -13.22 8.28
N GLN A 133 13.51 -13.87 9.16
CA GLN A 133 13.46 -13.60 10.59
C GLN A 133 13.85 -12.15 10.92
N GLY A 134 13.04 -11.49 11.73
CA GLY A 134 13.26 -10.10 12.16
C GLY A 134 12.91 -9.05 11.11
N GLU A 135 12.51 -9.45 9.89
CA GLU A 135 12.03 -8.54 8.86
C GLU A 135 10.50 -8.40 8.90
N LEU A 136 10.01 -7.27 8.40
CA LEU A 136 8.58 -7.05 8.21
C LEU A 136 8.01 -8.08 7.25
N HIS A 137 6.73 -8.43 7.41
CA HIS A 137 6.04 -9.30 6.47
C HIS A 137 6.03 -8.68 5.06
N PRO A 138 6.23 -9.46 3.98
CA PRO A 138 6.30 -8.93 2.61
C PRO A 138 5.06 -8.12 2.20
N GLU A 139 3.84 -8.57 2.53
CA GLU A 139 2.60 -7.80 2.34
C GLU A 139 2.63 -6.41 2.99
N VAL A 140 3.16 -6.32 4.22
CA VAL A 140 3.32 -5.04 4.94
C VAL A 140 4.36 -4.17 4.23
N CYS A 141 5.47 -4.75 3.77
CA CYS A 141 6.49 -4.03 3.01
C CYS A 141 5.90 -3.44 1.72
N ALA A 142 5.15 -4.24 0.97
CA ALA A 142 4.58 -3.88 -0.30
C ALA A 142 3.54 -2.75 -0.16
N GLU A 143 2.63 -2.84 0.82
CA GLU A 143 1.64 -1.79 1.10
C GLU A 143 2.29 -0.49 1.62
N LYS A 144 3.32 -0.61 2.47
CA LYS A 144 4.09 0.54 2.97
C LYS A 144 4.83 1.25 1.83
N ALA A 145 5.43 0.49 0.93
CA ALA A 145 6.07 1.01 -0.28
C ALA A 145 5.08 1.75 -1.17
N TRP A 146 3.95 1.12 -1.50
CA TRP A 146 2.90 1.70 -2.33
C TRP A 146 2.36 2.99 -1.72
N THR A 147 2.15 3.01 -0.40
CA THR A 147 1.73 4.20 0.35
C THR A 147 2.74 5.34 0.24
N LEU A 148 4.01 5.06 0.50
CA LEU A 148 5.09 6.06 0.46
C LEU A 148 5.24 6.70 -0.94
N MET A 149 5.00 5.94 -2.02
CA MET A 149 4.99 6.50 -3.38
C MET A 149 3.95 7.63 -3.56
N LYS A 150 2.84 7.59 -2.82
CA LYS A 150 1.76 8.59 -2.89
C LYS A 150 2.06 9.80 -1.98
N CYS A 151 2.83 9.61 -0.90
CA CYS A 151 3.09 10.61 0.12
C CYS A 151 3.98 11.78 -0.34
N GLY A 152 4.90 11.59 -1.29
CA GLY A 152 5.79 12.66 -1.72
C GLY A 152 7.04 12.16 -2.45
N GLN A 153 7.79 13.08 -3.06
CA GLN A 153 9.03 12.73 -3.76
C GLN A 153 10.14 12.30 -2.79
N ASP A 154 10.21 12.95 -1.63
CA ASP A 154 11.14 12.65 -0.54
C ASP A 154 10.97 11.24 0.06
N LYS A 155 9.79 10.63 -0.13
CA LYS A 155 9.47 9.28 0.35
C LYS A 155 9.73 8.17 -0.70
N ARG A 156 9.99 8.52 -1.97
CA ARG A 156 10.12 7.54 -3.07
C ARG A 156 11.31 6.60 -2.93
N GLN A 157 12.44 7.09 -2.43
CA GLN A 157 13.62 6.24 -2.22
C GLN A 157 13.33 5.13 -1.19
N LYS A 158 12.69 5.48 -0.07
CA LYS A 158 12.24 4.50 0.92
C LYS A 158 11.19 3.54 0.35
N ALA A 159 10.30 4.03 -0.52
CA ALA A 159 9.33 3.16 -1.20
C ALA A 159 10.03 2.08 -2.05
N ILE A 160 11.06 2.46 -2.80
CA ILE A 160 11.87 1.52 -3.60
C ILE A 160 12.49 0.44 -2.70
N GLU A 161 13.09 0.83 -1.58
CA GLU A 161 13.71 -0.10 -0.61
C GLU A 161 12.69 -1.10 -0.05
N TYR A 162 11.49 -0.65 0.33
CA TYR A 162 10.44 -1.55 0.83
C TYR A 162 9.91 -2.50 -0.24
N PHE A 163 9.77 -2.04 -1.50
CA PHE A 163 9.43 -2.96 -2.59
C PHE A 163 10.52 -4.00 -2.82
N GLN A 164 11.80 -3.61 -2.79
CA GLN A 164 12.91 -4.55 -2.92
C GLN A 164 12.90 -5.61 -1.82
N MET A 165 12.58 -5.20 -0.58
CA MET A 165 12.42 -6.12 0.53
C MET A 165 11.26 -7.10 0.30
N ALA A 166 10.09 -6.62 -0.11
CA ALA A 166 8.94 -7.46 -0.44
C ALA A 166 9.25 -8.46 -1.56
N ILE A 167 9.81 -7.99 -2.68
CA ILE A 167 10.13 -8.79 -3.87
C ILE A 167 11.23 -9.82 -3.57
N ARG A 168 12.20 -9.49 -2.71
CA ARG A 168 13.23 -10.46 -2.28
C ARG A 168 12.59 -11.66 -1.58
N MET A 169 11.58 -11.42 -0.74
CA MET A 169 10.87 -12.47 -0.01
C MET A 169 9.87 -13.22 -0.88
N GLU A 170 9.15 -12.53 -1.78
CA GLU A 170 8.21 -13.15 -2.72
C GLU A 170 8.38 -12.57 -4.14
N PRO A 171 9.30 -13.12 -4.96
CA PRO A 171 9.59 -12.58 -6.28
C PRO A 171 8.48 -12.82 -7.31
N GLY A 172 7.54 -13.73 -7.03
CA GLY A 172 6.46 -14.09 -7.96
C GLY A 172 5.32 -13.06 -8.06
N ARG A 173 5.33 -12.00 -7.25
CA ARG A 173 4.27 -10.99 -7.18
C ARG A 173 4.45 -9.94 -8.27
N LYS A 174 3.73 -10.10 -9.39
CA LYS A 174 3.85 -9.24 -10.57
C LYS A 174 3.49 -7.79 -10.26
N GLU A 175 2.46 -7.56 -9.45
CA GLU A 175 1.97 -6.25 -9.04
C GLU A 175 2.98 -5.47 -8.19
N TRP A 176 3.80 -6.17 -7.39
CA TRP A 176 4.89 -5.57 -6.62
C TRP A 176 6.04 -5.18 -7.52
N GLN A 177 6.42 -6.06 -8.46
CA GLN A 177 7.46 -5.76 -9.46
C GLN A 177 7.08 -4.57 -10.35
N SER A 178 5.85 -4.55 -10.87
CA SER A 178 5.29 -3.43 -11.63
C SER A 178 5.35 -2.13 -10.83
N SER A 179 4.94 -2.16 -9.56
CA SER A 179 4.94 -0.98 -8.69
C SER A 179 6.35 -0.50 -8.34
N HIS A 180 7.31 -1.43 -8.15
CA HIS A 180 8.72 -1.12 -7.95
C HIS A 180 9.32 -0.39 -9.15
N VAL A 181 9.05 -0.86 -10.37
CA VAL A 181 9.51 -0.18 -11.58
C VAL A 181 8.89 1.21 -11.69
N LEU A 182 7.60 1.37 -11.41
CA LEU A 182 6.96 2.69 -11.37
C LEU A 182 7.57 3.62 -10.31
N ALA A 183 7.96 3.08 -9.15
CA ALA A 183 8.67 3.84 -8.12
C ALA A 183 10.05 4.34 -8.63
N LEU A 184 10.80 3.47 -9.31
CA LEU A 184 12.08 3.81 -9.94
C LEU A 184 11.92 4.88 -11.03
N ASP A 185 10.92 4.77 -11.91
CA ASP A 185 10.64 5.76 -12.97
C ASP A 185 10.54 7.16 -12.40
N SER A 186 9.88 7.24 -11.25
CA SER A 186 9.50 8.46 -10.58
C SER A 186 10.68 9.18 -9.90
N VAL A 187 11.85 8.55 -9.78
CA VAL A 187 13.09 9.16 -9.25
C VAL A 187 14.17 9.37 -10.30
N ILE A 188 13.94 8.96 -11.55
CA ILE A 188 14.94 9.09 -12.61
C ILE A 188 14.86 10.48 -13.25
N PHE A 189 15.96 11.23 -13.11
CA PHE A 189 16.06 12.63 -13.57
C PHE A 189 17.01 12.84 -14.76
N SER A 190 17.74 11.81 -15.24
CA SER A 190 18.78 12.01 -16.27
C SER A 190 18.62 11.10 -17.49
N LYS A 191 18.91 11.66 -18.67
CA LYS A 191 18.92 10.94 -19.96
C LYS A 191 19.89 9.74 -20.00
N ARG A 192 20.94 9.76 -19.17
CA ARG A 192 21.96 8.69 -19.14
C ARG A 192 21.43 7.35 -18.63
N GLN A 193 20.38 7.37 -17.81
CA GLN A 193 19.75 6.16 -17.26
C GLN A 193 18.50 5.74 -18.04
N GLU A 194 18.17 6.44 -19.12
CA GLU A 194 16.90 6.31 -19.82
C GLU A 194 16.76 4.98 -20.58
N SER A 195 17.82 4.50 -21.24
CA SER A 195 17.80 3.23 -21.98
C SER A 195 17.71 2.01 -21.07
N GLU A 196 18.52 1.97 -20.00
CA GLU A 196 18.48 0.88 -19.01
C GLU A 196 17.11 0.82 -18.32
N PHE A 197 16.53 1.99 -18.05
CA PHE A 197 15.23 2.05 -17.40
C PHE A 197 14.07 1.71 -18.33
N LEU A 198 14.15 2.11 -19.60
CA LEU A 198 13.18 1.75 -20.61
C LEU A 198 13.08 0.23 -20.77
N GLU A 199 14.21 -0.48 -20.69
CA GLU A 199 14.23 -1.94 -20.69
C GLU A 199 13.54 -2.54 -19.46
N LYS A 200 13.75 -1.96 -18.27
CA LYS A 200 13.03 -2.38 -17.04
C LYS A 200 11.51 -2.18 -17.18
N LEU A 201 11.06 -1.07 -17.77
CA LEU A 201 9.65 -0.84 -18.06
C LEU A 201 9.08 -1.82 -19.10
N ARG A 202 9.85 -2.14 -20.15
CA ARG A 202 9.48 -3.14 -21.16
C ARG A 202 9.25 -4.50 -20.51
N LEU A 203 10.19 -4.95 -19.69
CA LEU A 203 10.11 -6.22 -18.96
C LEU A 203 8.92 -6.25 -17.99
N ALA A 204 8.66 -5.16 -17.25
CA ALA A 204 7.50 -5.07 -16.38
C ALA A 204 6.17 -5.18 -17.16
N LYS A 205 6.07 -4.51 -18.31
CA LYS A 205 4.90 -4.60 -19.21
C LYS A 205 4.69 -6.02 -19.75
N GLU A 206 5.76 -6.72 -20.08
CA GLU A 206 5.69 -8.11 -20.57
C GLU A 206 5.32 -9.10 -19.45
N HIS A 207 5.78 -8.83 -18.23
CA HIS A 207 5.47 -9.65 -17.07
C HIS A 207 4.04 -9.43 -16.54
N ASP A 208 3.49 -8.23 -16.72
CA ASP A 208 2.15 -7.83 -16.26
C ASP A 208 1.36 -7.14 -17.39
N PRO A 209 0.96 -7.88 -18.43
CA PRO A 209 0.40 -7.31 -19.66
C PRO A 209 -0.94 -6.59 -19.46
N ASP A 210 -1.70 -6.96 -18.43
CA ASP A 210 -3.00 -6.34 -18.11
C ASP A 210 -2.84 -5.00 -17.37
N ASN A 211 -1.62 -4.66 -16.94
CA ASN A 211 -1.34 -3.41 -16.24
C ASN A 211 -1.20 -2.25 -17.22
N LEU A 212 -2.35 -1.70 -17.61
CA LEU A 212 -2.44 -0.57 -18.54
C LEU A 212 -1.66 0.67 -18.06
N TYR A 213 -1.47 0.82 -16.73
CA TYR A 213 -0.70 1.94 -16.20
C TYR A 213 0.79 1.81 -16.53
N VAL A 214 1.40 0.63 -16.31
CA VAL A 214 2.78 0.34 -16.72
C VAL A 214 2.94 0.51 -18.24
N ALA A 215 1.98 -0.01 -19.02
CA ALA A 215 1.98 0.16 -20.48
C ALA A 215 1.95 1.65 -20.88
N SER A 216 1.12 2.47 -20.22
CA SER A 216 1.03 3.91 -20.50
C SER A 216 2.33 4.64 -20.17
N VAL A 217 2.97 4.32 -19.05
CA VAL A 217 4.26 4.91 -18.62
C VAL A 217 5.37 4.51 -19.59
N TYR A 218 5.40 3.25 -20.03
CA TYR A 218 6.34 2.78 -21.04
C TYR A 218 6.20 3.56 -22.36
N LEU A 219 4.98 3.72 -22.88
CA LEU A 219 4.72 4.50 -24.10
C LEU A 219 5.11 5.98 -23.94
N LEU A 220 4.82 6.59 -22.79
CA LEU A 220 5.23 7.97 -22.50
C LEU A 220 6.75 8.14 -22.47
N ARG A 221 7.49 7.13 -21.95
CA ARG A 221 8.96 7.14 -21.95
C ARG A 221 9.54 6.91 -23.35
N LEU A 222 8.97 6.02 -24.15
CA LEU A 222 9.33 5.86 -25.57
C LEU A 222 9.19 7.17 -26.36
N GLY A 223 8.07 7.86 -26.18
CA GLY A 223 7.83 9.15 -26.85
C GLY A 223 8.84 10.23 -26.47
N ARG A 224 9.34 10.22 -25.23
CA ARG A 224 10.37 11.18 -24.74
C ARG A 224 11.78 10.84 -25.24
N SER A 225 12.10 9.57 -25.43
CA SER A 225 13.40 9.11 -25.91
C SER A 225 13.55 9.18 -27.44
N GLY A 226 12.46 9.45 -28.17
CA GLY A 226 12.47 9.55 -29.63
C GLY A 226 12.52 8.19 -30.34
N GLN A 227 12.32 7.09 -29.62
CA GLN A 227 12.22 5.74 -30.21
C GLN A 227 10.81 5.52 -30.75
N ALA A 228 10.71 5.06 -32.01
CA ALA A 228 9.43 4.87 -32.69
C ALA A 228 8.57 3.79 -32.01
N ILE A 229 7.27 4.09 -31.85
CA ILE A 229 6.27 3.15 -31.35
C ILE A 229 5.87 2.23 -32.51
N PHE A 230 6.29 0.96 -32.47
CA PHE A 230 5.74 -0.07 -33.35
C PHE A 230 4.67 -0.84 -32.59
N PHE A 231 3.41 -0.72 -33.02
CA PHE A 231 2.36 -1.64 -32.65
C PHE A 231 2.51 -2.90 -33.52
N THR A 232 2.76 -4.04 -32.89
CA THR A 232 2.63 -5.37 -33.51
C THR A 232 1.62 -6.17 -32.72
#